data_AF-A0A7C0X0F7-F1
#
_entry.id   AF-A0A7C0X0F7-F1
#
_cell.length_a   1.000
_cell.length_b   1.000
_cell.length_c   1.000
_cell.angle_alpha   90.00
_cell.angle_beta   90.00
_cell.angle_gamma   90.00
#
_symmetry.space_group_name_H-M   'P 1'
#
loop_
_entity.id
_entity.type
_entity.pdbx_description
1 polymer ?
#
loop_
_entity_poly.entity_id
_entity_poly.type
_entity_poly.pdbx_seq_one_letter_code
_entity_poly.pdbx_strand_id
1 'polypeptide(L)'
;STTIIPDRKDMIRRELLRLLISDTDVIITSGGTGLTSDDITIEAITPLFKKEIPGFGELFRRLSYDEIGGASMLTRAAAGVIEGKLVICLPGSPDAVRLALEKILLPELPHLMRHISE
;
A
#
# COMPACT_ATOMS: atom_id res chain seq x y z
N SER A 1 -12.72 8.09 -3.73
CA SER A 1 -12.69 9.37 -2.98
C SER A 1 -11.30 9.55 -2.38
N THR A 2 -10.95 10.76 -1.97
CA THR A 2 -9.64 11.06 -1.37
C THR A 2 -9.85 11.70 -0.01
N THR A 3 -9.11 11.23 1.00
CA THR A 3 -9.13 11.76 2.36
C THR A 3 -7.69 11.97 2.82
N ILE A 4 -7.40 13.09 3.46
CA ILE A 4 -6.11 13.36 4.11
C ILE A 4 -6.30 13.17 5.61
N ILE A 5 -5.43 12.39 6.23
CA ILE A 5 -5.46 12.10 7.66
C ILE A 5 -4.05 12.25 8.26
N PRO A 6 -3.93 12.57 9.56
CA PRO A 6 -2.66 12.52 10.26
C PRO A 6 -2.14 11.09 10.44
N ASP A 7 -0.82 10.94 10.64
CA ASP A 7 -0.14 9.68 10.94
C ASP A 7 -0.46 9.19 12.36
N ARG A 8 -1.71 8.80 12.59
CA ARG A 8 -2.18 8.21 13.86
C ARG A 8 -2.92 6.92 13.59
N LYS A 9 -2.57 5.88 14.36
CA LYS A 9 -3.01 4.50 14.12
C LYS A 9 -4.52 4.36 14.14
N ASP A 10 -5.19 5.04 15.08
CA ASP A 10 -6.64 5.07 15.20
C ASP A 10 -7.31 5.74 13.99
N MET A 11 -6.73 6.84 13.49
CA MET A 11 -7.24 7.56 12.32
C MET A 11 -7.10 6.75 11.04
N ILE A 12 -5.91 6.15 10.83
CA ILE A 12 -5.63 5.27 9.68
C ILE A 12 -6.59 4.09 9.66
N ARG A 13 -6.75 3.41 10.81
CA ARG A 13 -7.66 2.27 10.91
C ARG A 13 -9.12 2.66 10.74
N ARG A 14 -9.55 3.79 11.31
CA ARG A 14 -10.93 4.27 11.16
C ARG A 14 -11.26 4.54 9.69
N GLU A 15 -10.37 5.21 8.97
CA GLU A 15 -10.59 5.52 7.56
C GLU A 15 -10.53 4.27 6.68
N LEU A 16 -9.59 3.35 6.96
CA LEU A 16 -9.54 2.05 6.29
C LEU A 16 -10.86 1.28 6.48
N LEU A 17 -11.35 1.15 7.72
CA LEU A 17 -12.61 0.46 8.00
C LEU A 17 -13.80 1.11 7.31
N ARG A 18 -13.85 2.45 7.26
CA ARG A 18 -14.87 3.20 6.53
C ARG A 18 -14.85 2.90 5.03
N LEU A 19 -13.67 2.74 4.43
CA LEU A 19 -13.53 2.36 3.03
C LEU A 19 -13.86 0.89 2.78
N LEU A 20 -13.54 0.01 3.73
CA LEU A 20 -13.84 -1.42 3.63
C LEU A 20 -15.35 -1.72 3.63
N ILE A 21 -16.18 -0.90 4.30
CA ILE A 21 -17.65 -1.05 4.27
C ILE A 21 -18.32 -0.34 3.07
N SER A 22 -17.54 0.33 2.23
CA SER A 22 -18.03 1.01 1.03
C SER A 22 -17.91 0.11 -0.21
N ASP A 23 -18.44 0.56 -1.35
CA ASP A 23 -18.30 -0.11 -2.66
C ASP A 23 -16.89 0.02 -3.27
N THR A 24 -15.87 0.35 -2.47
CA THR A 24 -14.47 0.50 -2.92
C THR A 24 -13.79 -0.86 -3.04
N ASP A 25 -13.28 -1.20 -4.22
CA ASP A 25 -12.54 -2.46 -4.44
C ASP A 25 -11.04 -2.38 -4.08
N VAL A 26 -10.46 -1.19 -4.26
CA VAL A 26 -9.01 -0.95 -4.12
C VAL A 26 -8.77 0.28 -3.25
N ILE A 27 -7.96 0.10 -2.21
CA ILE A 27 -7.57 1.15 -1.26
C ILE A 27 -6.06 1.34 -1.35
N ILE A 28 -5.63 2.55 -1.68
CA ILE A 28 -4.22 2.91 -1.75
C ILE A 28 -3.96 4.02 -0.73
N THR A 29 -2.97 3.81 0.12
CA THR A 29 -2.43 4.83 1.02
C THR A 29 -1.08 5.31 0.50
N SER A 30 -0.75 6.57 0.77
CA SER A 30 0.52 7.19 0.41
C SER A 30 1.00 8.05 1.58
N GLY A 31 2.16 7.71 2.14
CA GLY A 31 2.73 8.39 3.31
C GLY A 31 2.75 7.55 4.59
N GLY A 32 3.52 8.01 5.58
CA GLY A 32 3.67 7.36 6.89
C GLY A 32 4.35 5.99 6.85
N THR A 33 5.18 5.71 5.83
CA THR A 33 5.86 4.42 5.68
C THR A 33 7.36 4.46 5.95
N GLY A 34 7.95 5.60 6.30
CA GLY A 34 9.38 5.74 6.60
C GLY A 34 9.83 5.00 7.86
N LEU A 35 10.94 5.47 8.45
CA LEU A 35 11.58 4.84 9.62
C LEU A 35 11.45 5.68 10.91
N THR A 36 10.79 6.83 10.85
CA THR A 36 10.58 7.65 12.04
C THR A 36 9.53 7.00 12.95
N SER A 37 9.44 7.45 14.21
CA SER A 37 8.44 6.93 15.16
C SER A 37 7.00 7.17 14.71
N ASP A 38 6.80 8.17 13.86
CA ASP A 38 5.49 8.58 13.39
C ASP A 38 5.11 7.84 12.08
N ASP A 39 6.07 7.19 11.42
CA ASP A 39 5.83 6.37 10.23
C ASP A 39 5.20 5.01 10.57
N ILE A 40 3.89 5.02 10.75
CA ILE A 40 3.13 3.88 11.30
C ILE A 40 2.11 3.27 10.34
N THR A 41 2.05 3.69 9.07
CA THR A 41 1.02 3.24 8.11
C THR A 41 1.06 1.73 7.91
N ILE A 42 2.25 1.14 7.76
CA ILE A 42 2.41 -0.31 7.58
C ILE A 42 1.96 -1.04 8.85
N GLU A 43 2.45 -0.62 10.01
CA GLU A 43 2.15 -1.22 11.32
C GLU A 43 0.68 -1.05 11.72
N ALA A 44 -0.01 -0.03 11.19
CA ALA A 44 -1.43 0.18 11.38
C ALA A 44 -2.27 -0.79 10.53
N ILE A 45 -1.85 -1.06 9.30
CA ILE A 45 -2.63 -1.73 8.25
C ILE A 45 -2.30 -3.23 8.12
N THR A 46 -1.02 -3.62 8.03
CA THR A 46 -0.64 -5.01 7.73
C THR A 46 -1.16 -6.05 8.72
N PRO A 47 -1.34 -5.77 10.03
CA PRO A 47 -1.96 -6.74 10.95
C PRO A 47 -3.42 -7.07 10.63
N LEU A 48 -4.06 -6.30 9.73
CA LEU A 48 -5.44 -6.51 9.28
C LEU A 48 -5.51 -7.29 7.96
N PHE A 49 -4.37 -7.58 7.31
CA PHE A 49 -4.34 -8.40 6.11
C PHE A 49 -4.82 -9.82 6.42
N LYS A 50 -5.86 -10.26 5.70
CA LYS A 50 -6.26 -11.68 5.67
C LYS A 50 -5.28 -12.51 4.83
N LYS A 51 -4.74 -11.90 3.78
CA LYS A 51 -3.72 -12.47 2.92
C LYS A 51 -2.75 -11.37 2.51
N GLU A 52 -1.49 -11.51 2.87
CA GLU A 52 -0.43 -10.61 2.44
C GLU A 52 0.03 -10.95 1.01
N ILE A 53 0.44 -9.94 0.24
CA ILE A 53 1.05 -10.08 -1.08
C ILE A 53 2.51 -9.64 -0.96
N PRO A 54 3.41 -10.46 -0.37
CA PRO A 54 4.79 -10.05 -0.08
C PRO A 54 5.56 -9.65 -1.34
N GLY A 55 5.25 -10.32 -2.46
CA GLY A 55 5.85 -10.04 -3.77
C GLY A 55 5.66 -8.59 -4.26
N PHE A 56 4.64 -7.87 -3.76
CA PHE A 56 4.48 -6.45 -4.08
C PHE A 56 5.64 -5.62 -3.52
N GLY A 57 5.94 -5.77 -2.23
CA GLY A 57 7.02 -5.03 -1.57
C GLY A 57 8.39 -5.42 -2.11
N GLU A 58 8.59 -6.70 -2.46
CA GLU A 58 9.81 -7.21 -3.09
C GLU A 58 10.02 -6.61 -4.48
N LEU A 59 9.01 -6.70 -5.35
CA LEU A 59 9.08 -6.16 -6.71
C LEU A 59 9.25 -4.63 -6.68
N PHE A 60 8.55 -3.95 -5.78
CA PHE A 60 8.65 -2.51 -5.61
C PHE A 60 10.05 -2.07 -5.17
N ARG A 61 10.66 -2.78 -4.20
CA ARG A 61 12.06 -2.51 -3.80
C ARG A 61 13.04 -2.81 -4.92
N ARG A 62 12.83 -3.88 -5.70
CA ARG A 62 13.67 -4.19 -6.86
C ARG A 62 13.62 -3.07 -7.91
N LEU A 63 12.42 -2.62 -8.26
CA LEU A 63 12.23 -1.49 -9.18
C LEU A 63 12.83 -0.19 -8.62
N SER A 64 12.65 0.06 -7.33
CA SER A 64 13.26 1.22 -6.67
C SER A 64 14.79 1.15 -6.69
N TYR A 65 15.38 -0.04 -6.55
CA TYR A 65 16.83 -0.21 -6.64
C TYR A 65 17.36 0.23 -8.01
N ASP A 66 16.63 -0.02 -9.09
CA ASP A 66 17.01 0.42 -10.43
C ASP A 66 17.06 1.96 -10.54
N GLU A 67 16.29 2.69 -9.73
CA GLU A 67 16.22 4.17 -9.75
C GLU A 67 17.11 4.84 -8.70
N ILE A 68 17.12 4.33 -7.47
CA ILE A 68 17.77 4.97 -6.31
C ILE A 68 18.88 4.11 -5.67
N GLY A 69 19.22 2.98 -6.28
CA GLY A 69 20.28 2.08 -5.82
C GLY A 69 20.03 1.57 -4.40
N GLY A 70 21.10 1.49 -3.60
CA GLY A 70 21.05 0.95 -2.24
C GLY A 70 20.11 1.69 -1.28
N ALA A 71 19.70 2.93 -1.59
CA ALA A 71 18.70 3.64 -0.80
C ALA A 71 17.34 2.92 -0.79
N SER A 72 17.06 2.07 -1.78
CA SER A 72 15.85 1.24 -1.83
C SER A 72 15.72 0.26 -0.65
N MET A 73 16.80 -0.01 0.09
CA MET A 73 16.76 -0.76 1.34
C MET A 73 15.83 -0.12 2.38
N LEU A 74 15.69 1.22 2.36
CA LEU A 74 14.83 1.96 3.27
C LEU A 74 13.38 2.03 2.77
N THR A 75 13.13 1.64 1.51
CA THR A 75 11.81 1.69 0.90
C THR A 75 10.88 0.65 1.51
N ARG A 76 9.83 1.16 2.12
CA ARG A 76 8.80 0.41 2.83
C ARG A 76 7.46 0.59 2.11
N ALA A 77 6.95 -0.51 1.59
CA ALA A 77 5.66 -0.62 0.93
C ALA A 77 5.09 -2.02 1.18
N ALA A 78 3.76 -2.13 1.23
CA ALA A 78 3.07 -3.38 1.53
C ALA A 78 1.77 -3.49 0.72
N ALA A 79 1.36 -4.69 0.38
CA ALA A 79 0.05 -4.94 -0.21
C ALA A 79 -0.56 -6.21 0.37
N GLY A 80 -1.88 -6.24 0.46
CA GLY A 80 -2.62 -7.37 1.00
C GLY A 80 -4.11 -7.26 0.69
N VAL A 81 -4.83 -8.30 1.06
CA VAL A 81 -6.28 -8.40 0.93
C VAL A 81 -6.93 -8.29 2.30
N ILE A 82 -7.93 -7.43 2.43
CA ILE A 82 -8.77 -7.28 3.61
C ILE A 82 -10.22 -7.35 3.16
N GLU A 83 -11.01 -8.29 3.69
CA GLU A 83 -12.45 -8.44 3.36
C GLU A 83 -12.76 -8.41 1.84
N GLY A 84 -11.96 -9.12 1.04
CA GLY A 84 -12.15 -9.17 -0.42
C GLY A 84 -11.76 -7.89 -1.16
N LYS A 85 -11.04 -6.96 -0.51
CA LYS A 85 -10.59 -5.69 -1.10
C LYS A 85 -9.07 -5.63 -1.11
N LEU A 86 -8.51 -5.06 -2.17
CA LEU A 86 -7.08 -4.86 -2.31
C LEU A 86 -6.66 -3.63 -1.50
N VAL A 87 -5.66 -3.76 -0.62
CA VAL A 87 -5.14 -2.67 0.21
C VAL A 87 -3.64 -2.55 0.01
N ILE A 88 -3.19 -1.35 -0.35
CA ILE A 88 -1.79 -1.05 -0.68
C ILE A 88 -1.28 0.13 0.14
N CYS A 89 -0.07 0.00 0.67
CA CYS A 89 0.66 1.04 1.39
C CYS A 89 1.86 1.47 0.57
N LEU A 90 1.86 2.72 0.10
CA LEU A 90 2.94 3.30 -0.68
C LEU A 90 3.70 4.39 0.11
N PRO A 91 4.97 4.64 -0.21
CA PRO A 91 5.68 5.82 0.27
C PRO A 91 4.98 7.12 -0.16
N GLY A 92 5.20 8.20 0.60
CA GLY A 92 4.64 9.52 0.30
C GLY A 92 5.30 10.26 -0.87
N SER A 93 6.44 9.76 -1.37
CA SER A 93 7.14 10.37 -2.50
C SER A 93 6.32 10.24 -3.79
N PRO A 94 6.09 11.33 -4.55
CA PRO A 94 5.39 11.27 -5.83
C PRO A 94 6.05 10.30 -6.83
N ASP A 95 7.37 10.17 -6.80
CA ASP A 95 8.11 9.28 -7.70
C ASP A 95 7.89 7.81 -7.34
N ALA A 96 7.91 7.49 -6.04
CA ALA A 96 7.60 6.17 -5.52
C ALA A 96 6.16 5.75 -5.88
N VAL A 97 5.21 6.66 -5.74
CA VAL A 97 3.80 6.41 -6.11
C VAL A 97 3.67 6.16 -7.61
N ARG A 98 4.31 6.98 -8.44
CA ARG A 98 4.30 6.81 -9.90
C ARG A 98 4.89 5.47 -10.31
N LEU A 99 6.04 5.11 -9.74
CA LEU A 99 6.69 3.83 -9.99
C LEU A 99 5.77 2.65 -9.66
N ALA A 100 5.15 2.65 -8.49
CA ALA A 100 4.23 1.59 -8.09
C ALA A 100 3.00 1.51 -9.01
N LEU A 101 2.39 2.64 -9.35
CA LEU A 101 1.21 2.68 -10.20
C LEU A 101 1.52 2.22 -11.62
N GLU A 102 2.52 2.80 -12.26
CA GLU A 102 2.80 2.56 -13.68
C GLU A 102 3.46 1.21 -13.95
N LYS A 103 4.36 0.76 -13.06
CA LYS A 103 5.16 -0.46 -13.30
C LYS A 103 4.57 -1.72 -12.68
N ILE A 104 3.65 -1.60 -11.73
CA ILE A 104 3.11 -2.76 -11.00
C ILE A 104 1.59 -2.74 -11.03
N LEU A 105 0.95 -1.73 -10.44
CA LEU A 105 -0.47 -1.78 -10.13
C LEU A 105 -1.34 -1.71 -11.38
N LEU A 106 -1.18 -0.69 -12.22
CA LEU A 106 -2.03 -0.52 -13.41
C LEU A 106 -1.94 -1.70 -14.40
N PRO A 107 -0.75 -2.28 -14.69
CA PRO A 107 -0.65 -3.47 -15.53
C PRO A 107 -1.34 -4.70 -14.92
N GLU A 108 -1.21 -4.92 -13.61
CA GLU A 108 -1.66 -6.15 -12.95
C GLU A 108 -3.05 -6.07 -12.35
N LEU A 109 -3.64 -4.86 -12.22
CA LEU A 109 -4.91 -4.65 -11.52
C LEU A 109 -6.04 -5.54 -12.03
N PRO A 110 -6.26 -5.71 -13.35
CA PRO A 110 -7.32 -6.59 -13.85
C PRO A 110 -7.12 -8.06 -13.44
N HIS A 111 -5.86 -8.52 -13.36
CA HIS A 111 -5.53 -9.88 -12.94
C HIS A 111 -5.70 -10.02 -11.43
N LEU A 112 -5.22 -9.06 -10.64
CA LEU A 112 -5.37 -9.04 -9.19
C LEU A 112 -6.84 -9.08 -8.77
N MET A 113 -7.68 -8.22 -9.38
CA MET A 113 -9.10 -8.13 -9.01
C MET A 113 -9.85 -9.43 -9.28
N ARG A 114 -9.55 -10.13 -10.37
CA ARG A 114 -10.15 -11.44 -10.67
C ARG A 114 -9.86 -12.46 -9.57
N HIS A 115 -8.60 -12.59 -9.14
CA HIS A 115 -8.21 -13.57 -8.12
C HIS A 115 -8.70 -13.22 -6.72
N ILE A 116 -8.98 -11.94 -6.44
CA ILE A 116 -9.53 -11.51 -5.14
C ILE A 116 -11.03 -11.81 -5.04
N SER A 117 -11.73 -11.80 -6.18
CA SER A 117 -13.18 -12.07 -6.25
C SER A 117 -13.57 -13.54 -6.34
N GLU A 118 -12.59 -14.45 -6.43
CA GLU A 118 -12.75 -15.92 -6.44
C GLU A 118 -12.73 -16.50 -5.01
#